data_AF-E5AAB2-F1
#
_entry.id   AF-E5AAB2-F1
#
_cell.length_a   1.000
_cell.length_b   1.000
_cell.length_c   1.000
_cell.angle_alpha   90.00
_cell.angle_beta   90.00
_cell.angle_gamma   90.00
#
_symmetry.space_group_name_H-M   'P 1'
#
loop_
_entity.id
_entity.type
_entity.pdbx_description
1 polymer ?
#
loop_
_entity_poly.entity_id
_entity_poly.type
_entity_poly.pdbx_seq_one_letter_code
_entity_poly.pdbx_strand_id
1 'polypeptide(L)'
;MAVQTAQGLTPEQVAFFNENGYLLIPEALSQDTVKLLLEDINTMLNEFSLDDHPMTKFSTGGDDGADHVGDSYFLESGDKARFFFEEDAFDKSGNLTKPKHLAINKIGHYLHELSPSFCAISLSERNAAIAKSLSFRDPRYRHIKIARSCIPIHQVQSASGMR
;
A
#
# COMPACT_ATOMS: atom_id res chain seq x y z
N MET A 1 5.57 -15.56 -25.87
CA MET A 1 4.83 -15.22 -24.64
C MET A 1 3.37 -15.03 -25.02
N ALA A 2 2.48 -15.94 -24.62
CA ALA A 2 1.06 -15.82 -24.94
C ALA A 2 0.45 -14.68 -24.12
N VAL A 3 -0.17 -13.71 -24.80
CA VAL A 3 -1.01 -12.70 -24.17
C VAL A 3 -2.20 -13.45 -23.58
N GLN A 4 -2.24 -13.61 -22.26
CA GLN A 4 -3.47 -14.04 -21.58
C GLN A 4 -4.50 -12.96 -21.83
N THR A 5 -5.56 -13.29 -22.57
CA THR A 5 -6.77 -12.48 -22.60
C THR A 5 -7.24 -12.32 -21.15
N ALA A 6 -7.36 -11.08 -20.68
CA ALA A 6 -7.77 -10.79 -19.32
C ALA A 6 -9.19 -11.32 -19.07
N GLN A 7 -9.29 -12.54 -18.55
CA GLN A 7 -10.56 -13.13 -18.12
C GLN A 7 -11.00 -12.44 -16.82
N GLY A 8 -12.26 -11.97 -16.81
CA GLY A 8 -12.92 -11.47 -15.61
C GLY A 8 -13.28 -12.60 -14.65
N LEU A 9 -14.19 -12.31 -13.71
CA LEU A 9 -14.66 -13.30 -12.74
C LEU A 9 -15.64 -14.29 -13.38
N THR A 10 -15.61 -15.55 -12.94
CA THR A 10 -16.61 -16.56 -13.33
C THR A 10 -17.96 -16.27 -12.66
N PRO A 11 -19.08 -16.84 -13.17
CA PRO A 11 -20.39 -16.68 -12.54
C PRO A 11 -20.41 -17.11 -11.07
N GLU A 12 -19.68 -18.18 -10.71
CA GLU A 12 -19.58 -18.70 -9.35
C GLU A 12 -18.81 -17.73 -8.44
N GLN A 13 -17.72 -17.13 -8.95
CA GLN A 13 -16.97 -16.10 -8.24
C GLN A 13 -17.80 -14.83 -8.02
N VAL A 14 -18.59 -14.42 -9.02
CA VAL A 14 -19.52 -13.29 -8.89
C VAL A 14 -20.61 -13.59 -7.86
N ALA A 15 -21.20 -14.79 -7.89
CA ALA A 15 -22.19 -15.21 -6.90
C ALA A 15 -21.60 -15.22 -5.48
N PHE A 16 -20.41 -15.80 -5.31
CA PHE A 16 -19.70 -15.81 -4.03
C PHE A 16 -19.44 -14.39 -3.51
N PHE A 17 -18.93 -13.49 -4.37
CA PHE A 17 -18.70 -12.10 -3.99
C PHE A 17 -19.98 -11.39 -3.55
N ASN A 18 -21.08 -11.57 -4.29
CA ASN A 18 -22.36 -10.94 -3.97
C ASN A 18 -22.96 -11.45 -2.66
N GLU A 19 -22.73 -12.72 -2.32
CA GLU A 19 -23.21 -13.33 -1.06
C GLU A 19 -22.33 -12.95 0.14
N ASN A 20 -20.99 -12.94 -0.03
CA ASN A 20 -20.05 -12.85 1.09
C ASN A 20 -19.42 -11.45 1.25
N GLY A 21 -19.50 -10.59 0.24
CA GLY A 21 -18.87 -9.25 0.25
C GLY A 21 -17.35 -9.25 0.03
N TYR A 22 -16.74 -10.41 -0.20
CA TYR A 22 -15.32 -10.56 -0.53
C TYR A 22 -15.10 -11.74 -1.48
N LEU A 23 -13.93 -11.78 -2.13
CA LEU A 23 -13.51 -12.90 -2.97
C LEU A 23 -11.99 -13.08 -2.86
N LEU A 24 -11.54 -14.31 -2.67
CA LEU A 24 -10.12 -14.66 -2.72
C LEU A 24 -9.73 -15.05 -4.16
N ILE A 25 -8.75 -14.34 -4.71
CA ILE A 25 -8.17 -14.67 -6.03
C ILE A 25 -6.75 -15.17 -5.78
N PRO A 26 -6.52 -16.49 -5.76
CA PRO A 26 -5.18 -17.03 -5.58
C PRO A 26 -4.28 -16.61 -6.74
N GLU A 27 -3.01 -16.39 -6.45
CA GLU A 27 -1.98 -16.09 -7.46
C GLU A 27 -2.37 -14.91 -8.37
N ALA A 28 -3.06 -13.91 -7.78
CA ALA A 28 -3.48 -12.70 -8.50
C ALA A 28 -2.29 -11.92 -9.08
N LEU A 29 -1.13 -11.97 -8.41
CA LEU A 29 0.13 -11.40 -8.86
C LEU A 29 1.17 -12.52 -8.98
N SER A 30 2.02 -12.45 -9.99
CA SER A 30 3.17 -13.36 -10.11
C SER A 30 4.22 -13.05 -9.03
N GLN A 31 5.06 -14.04 -8.73
CA GLN A 31 6.16 -13.87 -7.77
C GLN A 31 7.14 -12.77 -8.20
N ASP A 32 7.41 -12.65 -9.51
CA ASP A 32 8.28 -11.58 -10.05
C ASP A 32 7.67 -10.20 -9.85
N THR A 33 6.35 -10.05 -10.07
CA THR A 33 5.65 -8.80 -9.80
C THR A 33 5.68 -8.47 -8.31
N VAL A 34 5.43 -9.46 -7.44
CA VAL A 34 5.51 -9.25 -5.98
C VAL A 34 6.91 -8.81 -5.57
N LYS A 35 7.95 -9.44 -6.10
CA LYS A 35 9.34 -9.08 -5.84
C LYS A 35 9.64 -7.63 -6.26
N LEU A 36 9.24 -7.22 -7.46
CA LEU A 36 9.41 -5.86 -7.96
C LEU A 36 8.72 -4.83 -7.05
N LEU A 37 7.47 -5.09 -6.65
CA LEU A 37 6.75 -4.21 -5.74
C LEU A 37 7.45 -4.09 -4.38
N LEU A 38 7.98 -5.19 -3.84
CA LEU A 38 8.74 -5.18 -2.59
C LEU A 38 10.05 -4.41 -2.70
N GLU A 39 10.76 -4.52 -3.82
CA GLU A 39 11.98 -3.74 -4.09
C GLU A 39 11.67 -2.24 -4.12
N ASP A 40 10.62 -1.82 -4.85
CA ASP A 40 10.18 -0.43 -4.90
C ASP A 40 9.78 0.10 -3.53
N ILE A 41 9.06 -0.70 -2.74
CA ILE A 41 8.69 -0.34 -1.36
C ILE A 41 9.93 -0.16 -0.48
N ASN A 42 10.90 -1.08 -0.54
CA ASN A 42 12.12 -0.97 0.25
C ASN A 42 12.92 0.28 -0.12
N THR A 43 12.99 0.61 -1.41
CA THR A 43 13.60 1.86 -1.88
C THR A 43 12.89 3.07 -1.29
N MET A 44 11.55 3.15 -1.41
CA MET A 44 10.76 4.23 -0.81
C MET A 44 10.99 4.37 0.71
N LEU A 45 11.03 3.25 1.44
CA LEU A 45 11.25 3.24 2.89
C LEU A 45 12.68 3.64 3.30
N ASN A 46 13.67 3.42 2.45
CA ASN A 46 15.05 3.83 2.74
C ASN A 46 15.26 5.32 2.41
N GLU A 47 14.69 5.78 1.30
CA GLU A 47 14.94 7.10 0.73
C GLU A 47 14.08 8.21 1.34
N PHE A 48 12.92 7.92 1.93
CA PHE A 48 12.05 8.99 2.46
C PHE A 48 12.74 9.79 3.58
N SER A 49 12.63 11.12 3.52
CA SER A 49 13.21 12.01 4.53
C SER A 49 12.27 12.19 5.73
N LEU A 50 12.88 12.42 6.89
CA LEU A 50 12.21 12.83 8.12
C LEU A 50 12.20 14.36 8.30
N ASP A 51 12.99 15.11 7.54
CA ASP A 51 13.25 16.53 7.78
C ASP A 51 11.97 17.38 7.73
N ASP A 52 11.10 17.11 6.74
CA ASP A 52 9.81 17.79 6.57
C ASP A 52 8.62 16.91 7.03
N HIS A 53 8.90 15.79 7.69
CA HIS A 53 7.86 14.83 8.05
C HIS A 53 7.23 15.20 9.40
N PRO A 54 5.91 15.36 9.50
CA PRO A 54 5.23 15.76 10.74
C PRO A 54 5.15 14.64 11.81
N MET A 55 5.94 13.57 11.66
CA MET A 55 5.90 12.36 12.50
C MET A 55 4.49 11.79 12.73
N THR A 56 3.59 12.00 11.77
CA THR A 56 2.19 11.63 11.86
C THR A 56 2.00 10.13 12.10
N LYS A 57 1.28 9.84 13.18
CA LYS A 57 0.80 8.49 13.51
C LYS A 57 -0.50 8.23 12.77
N PHE A 58 -0.69 7.02 12.26
CA PHE A 58 -2.02 6.60 11.83
C PHE A 58 -2.83 6.20 13.06
N SER A 59 -3.94 6.88 13.32
CA SER A 59 -4.92 6.44 14.32
C SER A 59 -6.33 6.45 13.73
N THR A 60 -7.12 5.44 14.07
CA THR A 60 -8.52 5.33 13.67
C THR A 60 -9.41 6.09 14.66
N GLY A 61 -9.26 7.42 14.76
CA GLY A 61 -10.11 8.33 15.54
C GLY A 61 -10.58 7.81 16.91
N GLY A 62 -9.82 8.09 17.98
CA GLY A 62 -10.22 7.82 19.37
C GLY A 62 -10.94 9.01 20.02
N ASP A 63 -11.82 8.70 20.98
CA ASP A 63 -12.67 9.59 21.80
C ASP A 63 -11.92 10.64 22.65
N ASP A 64 -10.60 10.67 22.59
CA ASP A 64 -9.72 11.41 23.49
C ASP A 64 -9.41 12.85 23.00
N GLY A 65 -9.89 13.24 21.83
CA GLY A 65 -9.80 14.64 21.34
C GLY A 65 -8.36 15.16 21.23
N ALA A 66 -7.36 14.28 21.27
CA ALA A 66 -5.99 14.63 21.02
C ALA A 66 -5.86 15.00 19.55
N ASP A 67 -5.68 16.30 19.29
CA ASP A 67 -5.51 16.89 17.97
C ASP A 67 -4.64 15.98 17.10
N HIS A 68 -5.18 15.57 15.96
CA HIS A 68 -4.51 14.76 14.96
C HIS A 68 -3.24 15.50 14.48
N VAL A 69 -2.10 15.27 15.14
CA VAL A 69 -0.80 15.74 14.66
C VAL A 69 -0.56 15.10 13.30
N GLY A 70 -0.83 15.85 12.23
CA GLY A 70 -0.79 15.35 10.87
C GLY A 70 -2.08 15.40 10.06
N ASP A 71 -3.15 16.05 10.51
CA ASP A 71 -4.39 16.11 9.75
C ASP A 71 -4.20 16.65 8.34
N SER A 72 -3.52 17.79 8.15
CA SER A 72 -3.21 18.28 6.78
C SER A 72 -2.29 17.33 6.02
N TYR A 73 -1.36 16.67 6.72
CA TYR A 73 -0.47 15.66 6.11
C TYR A 73 -1.23 14.38 5.70
N PHE A 74 -2.34 14.06 6.33
CA PHE A 74 -3.22 12.99 5.91
C PHE A 74 -4.21 13.46 4.84
N LEU A 75 -4.94 14.55 5.08
CA LEU A 75 -6.00 15.08 4.21
C LEU A 75 -5.47 15.48 2.82
N GLU A 76 -4.26 16.04 2.74
CA GLU A 76 -3.64 16.44 1.46
C GLU A 76 -2.79 15.32 0.83
N SER A 77 -2.87 14.09 1.34
CA SER A 77 -2.05 12.95 0.84
C SER A 77 -2.65 12.25 -0.39
N GLY A 78 -3.85 12.67 -0.83
CA GLY A 78 -4.62 12.00 -1.88
C GLY A 78 -3.90 11.86 -3.20
N ASP A 79 -3.02 12.82 -3.52
CA ASP A 79 -2.22 12.92 -4.75
C ASP A 79 -0.70 12.71 -4.50
N LYS A 80 -0.30 12.25 -3.30
CA LYS A 80 1.11 12.13 -2.88
C LYS A 80 1.46 10.71 -2.44
N ALA A 81 2.77 10.45 -2.35
CA ALA A 81 3.34 9.33 -1.61
C ALA A 81 3.79 9.83 -0.23
N ARG A 82 3.02 9.50 0.80
CA ARG A 82 3.24 9.87 2.19
C ARG A 82 3.32 8.62 3.06
N PHE A 83 4.09 8.76 4.13
CA PHE A 83 4.45 7.69 5.05
C PHE A 83 3.75 7.93 6.38
N PHE A 84 3.18 6.89 6.97
CA PHE A 84 2.45 7.01 8.23
C PHE A 84 3.01 6.00 9.21
N PHE A 85 3.40 6.49 10.38
CA PHE A 85 4.05 5.67 11.41
C PHE A 85 3.05 4.80 12.17
N GLU A 86 3.54 3.69 12.72
CA GLU A 86 2.86 2.91 13.75
C GLU A 86 2.58 3.76 14.98
N GLU A 87 1.50 3.47 15.71
CA GLU A 87 1.14 4.22 16.93
C GLU A 87 2.25 4.13 18.02
N ASP A 88 2.90 2.97 18.07
CA ASP A 88 4.00 2.61 18.99
C ASP A 88 5.40 2.95 18.45
N ALA A 89 5.50 3.64 17.32
CA ALA A 89 6.78 3.96 16.68
C ALA A 89 7.65 4.90 17.53
N PHE A 90 7.04 5.64 18.47
CA PHE A 90 7.70 6.69 19.23
C PHE A 90 7.64 6.43 20.73
N ASP A 91 8.72 6.79 21.43
CA ASP A 91 8.76 6.80 22.90
C ASP A 91 8.01 8.01 23.48
N LYS A 92 7.98 8.10 24.82
CA LYS A 92 7.35 9.23 25.53
C LYS A 92 8.01 10.59 25.27
N SER A 93 9.23 10.59 24.73
CA SER A 93 10.01 11.78 24.40
C SER A 93 9.87 12.17 22.93
N GLY A 94 9.11 11.41 22.12
CA GLY A 94 8.92 11.65 20.70
C GLY A 94 10.02 11.08 19.80
N ASN A 95 10.92 10.24 20.31
CA ASN A 95 11.97 9.62 19.52
C ASN A 95 11.52 8.28 18.95
N LEU A 96 11.99 7.95 17.75
CA LEU A 96 11.77 6.65 17.13
C LEU A 96 12.36 5.52 18.00
N THR A 97 11.54 4.51 18.30
CA THR A 97 11.95 3.31 19.06
C THR A 97 12.61 2.25 18.19
N LYS A 98 12.48 2.38 16.88
CA LYS A 98 12.98 1.45 15.86
C LYS A 98 13.42 2.22 14.60
N PRO A 99 14.28 1.63 13.74
CA PRO A 99 14.69 2.27 12.49
C PRO A 99 13.49 2.76 11.66
N LYS A 100 13.59 3.94 11.03
CA LYS A 100 12.47 4.59 10.33
C LYS A 100 11.74 3.68 9.32
N HIS A 101 12.50 2.86 8.58
CA HIS A 101 11.97 1.93 7.58
C HIS A 101 11.18 0.76 8.21
N LEU A 102 11.35 0.50 9.50
CA LEU A 102 10.58 -0.48 10.28
C LEU A 102 9.44 0.16 11.08
N ALA A 103 9.42 1.49 11.18
CA ALA A 103 8.46 2.24 11.98
C ALA A 103 7.21 2.67 11.19
N ILE A 104 7.23 2.52 9.86
CA ILE A 104 6.09 2.84 8.99
C ILE A 104 5.02 1.75 9.07
N ASN A 105 3.78 2.16 9.34
CA ASN A 105 2.57 1.35 9.25
C ASN A 105 2.04 1.25 7.82
N LYS A 106 1.98 2.38 7.12
CA LYS A 106 1.49 2.41 5.74
C LYS A 106 2.12 3.50 4.87
N ILE A 107 2.09 3.25 3.56
CA ILE A 107 2.44 4.21 2.51
C ILE A 107 1.19 4.45 1.66
N GLY A 108 0.86 5.71 1.37
CA GLY A 108 -0.29 6.07 0.54
C GLY A 108 -0.25 7.54 0.11
N HIS A 109 -1.10 8.02 -0.80
CA HIS A 109 -2.27 7.33 -1.37
C HIS A 109 -2.25 7.21 -2.90
N TYR A 110 -1.27 7.83 -3.57
CA TYR A 110 -1.28 8.02 -5.03
C TYR A 110 -0.21 7.22 -5.79
N LEU A 111 0.29 6.13 -5.21
CA LEU A 111 1.37 5.33 -5.83
C LEU A 111 0.97 4.72 -7.18
N HIS A 112 -0.33 4.55 -7.46
CA HIS A 112 -0.84 4.04 -8.73
C HIS A 112 -0.58 4.99 -9.92
N GLU A 113 -0.25 6.25 -9.67
CA GLU A 113 0.21 7.20 -10.69
C GLU A 113 1.70 7.54 -10.50
N LEU A 114 2.17 7.63 -9.26
CA LEU A 114 3.54 8.07 -8.96
C LEU A 114 4.61 6.98 -9.13
N SER A 115 4.24 5.70 -9.08
CA SER A 115 5.18 4.58 -9.26
C SER A 115 4.77 3.71 -10.45
N PRO A 116 5.68 3.48 -11.41
CA PRO A 116 5.42 2.61 -12.55
C PRO A 116 4.98 1.19 -12.18
N SER A 117 5.57 0.59 -11.14
CA SER A 117 5.23 -0.77 -10.72
C SER A 117 3.82 -0.86 -10.12
N PHE A 118 3.44 0.11 -9.28
CA PHE A 118 2.11 0.21 -8.69
C PHE A 118 1.05 0.61 -9.72
N CYS A 119 1.40 1.43 -10.70
CA CYS A 119 0.55 1.74 -11.85
C CYS A 119 0.21 0.46 -12.63
N ALA A 120 1.24 -0.31 -13.02
CA ALA A 120 1.09 -1.52 -13.82
C ALA A 120 0.15 -2.55 -13.19
N ILE A 121 0.17 -2.71 -11.86
CA ILE A 121 -0.74 -3.64 -11.18
C ILE A 121 -2.13 -3.07 -10.91
N SER A 122 -2.26 -1.75 -10.76
CA SER A 122 -3.52 -1.10 -10.39
C SER A 122 -4.42 -0.89 -11.60
N LEU A 123 -3.85 -0.32 -12.67
CA LEU A 123 -4.54 0.03 -13.90
C LEU A 123 -4.37 -1.06 -14.97
N SER A 124 -4.61 -2.31 -14.57
CA SER A 124 -4.45 -3.48 -15.44
C SER A 124 -5.75 -3.89 -16.14
N GLU A 125 -5.64 -4.51 -17.31
CA GLU A 125 -6.79 -5.10 -18.02
C GLU A 125 -7.53 -6.14 -17.16
N ARG A 126 -6.78 -6.88 -16.33
CA ARG A 126 -7.35 -7.86 -15.38
C ARG A 126 -8.25 -7.19 -14.34
N ASN A 127 -7.80 -6.10 -13.71
CA ASN A 127 -8.63 -5.37 -12.74
C ASN A 127 -9.85 -4.74 -13.42
N ALA A 128 -9.69 -4.22 -14.65
CA ALA A 128 -10.80 -3.70 -15.42
C ALA A 128 -11.82 -4.79 -15.77
N ALA A 129 -11.38 -6.00 -16.12
CA ALA A 129 -12.25 -7.15 -16.38
C ALA A 129 -13.00 -7.60 -15.12
N ILE A 130 -12.31 -7.65 -13.96
CA ILE A 130 -12.94 -7.96 -12.66
C ILE A 130 -14.02 -6.92 -12.32
N ALA A 131 -13.72 -5.63 -12.45
CA ALA A 131 -14.69 -4.57 -12.19
C ALA A 131 -15.92 -4.66 -13.12
N LYS A 132 -15.71 -4.99 -14.40
CA LYS A 132 -16.81 -5.22 -15.35
C LYS A 132 -17.65 -6.44 -14.97
N SER A 133 -17.04 -7.54 -14.53
CA SER A 133 -17.79 -8.72 -14.03
C SER A 133 -18.68 -8.38 -12.83
N LEU A 134 -18.27 -7.41 -12.01
CA LEU A 134 -19.04 -6.88 -10.89
C LEU A 134 -19.99 -5.73 -11.28
N SER A 135 -20.24 -5.54 -12.57
CA SER A 135 -21.17 -4.53 -13.12
C SER A 135 -20.79 -3.05 -12.86
N PHE A 136 -19.53 -2.75 -12.57
CA PHE A 136 -19.06 -1.36 -12.54
C PHE A 136 -19.06 -0.77 -13.96
N ARG A 137 -19.71 0.38 -14.13
CA ARG A 137 -19.84 1.05 -15.45
C ARG A 137 -18.61 1.88 -15.84
N ASP A 138 -18.13 2.70 -14.91
CA ASP A 138 -16.94 3.55 -15.06
C ASP A 138 -16.07 3.40 -13.80
N PRO A 139 -15.39 2.24 -13.62
CA PRO A 139 -14.52 2.03 -12.47
C PRO A 139 -13.31 2.96 -12.55
N ARG A 140 -13.13 3.80 -11.52
CA ARG A 140 -11.97 4.68 -11.38
C ARG A 140 -11.16 4.28 -10.16
N TYR A 141 -9.84 4.19 -10.36
CA TYR A 141 -8.92 4.00 -9.26
C TYR A 141 -8.80 5.31 -8.47
N ARG A 142 -9.02 5.27 -7.15
CA ARG A 142 -8.98 6.49 -6.31
C ARG A 142 -7.74 6.58 -5.45
N HIS A 143 -7.35 5.46 -4.84
CA HIS A 143 -6.23 5.43 -3.91
C HIS A 143 -5.64 4.02 -3.83
N ILE A 144 -4.34 3.96 -3.59
CA ILE A 144 -3.64 2.74 -3.19
C ILE A 144 -2.98 2.99 -1.84
N LYS A 145 -3.01 1.99 -0.97
CA LYS A 145 -2.27 1.99 0.28
C LYS A 145 -1.50 0.69 0.41
N ILE A 146 -0.30 0.77 0.95
CA ILE A 146 0.55 -0.37 1.24
C ILE A 146 0.63 -0.47 2.76
N ALA A 147 0.21 -1.60 3.32
CA ALA A 147 0.37 -1.88 4.75
C ALA A 147 1.71 -2.57 4.99
N ARG A 148 2.37 -2.25 6.12
CA ARG A 148 3.65 -2.85 6.51
C ARG A 148 3.59 -4.35 6.69
N SER A 149 2.43 -4.88 7.09
CA SER A 149 2.16 -6.32 7.19
C SER A 149 2.32 -7.06 5.86
N CYS A 150 2.28 -6.36 4.72
CA CYS A 150 2.54 -6.95 3.40
C CYS A 150 4.03 -7.04 3.05
N ILE A 151 4.93 -6.48 3.87
CA ILE A 151 6.37 -6.40 3.59
C ILE A 151 7.12 -7.42 4.48
N PRO A 152 7.81 -8.43 3.92
CA PRO A 152 8.53 -9.42 4.70
C PRO A 152 9.62 -8.78 5.58
N ILE A 153 9.73 -9.21 6.83
CA ILE A 153 10.70 -8.67 7.80
C ILE A 153 12.15 -9.06 7.45
N HIS A 154 12.36 -10.15 6.70
CA HIS A 154 13.69 -10.75 6.50
C HIS A 154 14.51 -10.21 5.31
N GLN A 155 14.03 -9.23 4.55
CA GLN A 155 14.75 -8.74 3.34
C GLN A 155 15.63 -7.50 3.58
N VAL A 156 15.70 -6.96 4.79
CA VAL A 156 16.41 -5.68 5.07
C VAL A 156 17.88 -5.87 5.54
N GLN A 157 18.37 -7.11 5.67
CA GLN A 157 19.69 -7.35 6.30
C GLN A 157 20.89 -7.54 5.33
N SER A 158 20.75 -7.45 4.02
CA SER A 158 21.88 -7.66 3.09
C SER A 158 22.40 -6.38 2.43
N ALA A 159 22.88 -5.41 3.21
CA ALA A 159 23.64 -4.27 2.66
C ALA A 159 24.66 -3.64 3.62
N SER A 160 25.08 -4.34 4.68
CA SER A 160 26.14 -3.84 5.57
C SER A 160 27.05 -4.98 5.99
N GLY A 161 27.96 -5.38 5.11
CA GLY A 161 28.91 -6.47 5.36
C GLY A 161 29.98 -6.60 4.27
N MET A 162 30.63 -5.50 3.91
CA MET A 162 31.90 -5.51 3.19
C MET A 162 32.76 -4.33 3.68
N ARG A 163 33.48 -4.58 4.77
CA ARG A 163 34.78 -4.01 5.08
C ARG A 163 35.60 -5.09 5.75
#